data_AF-A0ABD5SN87-F1
#
_entry.id   AF-A0ABD5SN87-F1
#
_cell.length_a   1.000
_cell.length_b   1.000
_cell.length_c   1.000
_cell.angle_alpha   90.00
_cell.angle_beta   90.00
_cell.angle_gamma   90.00
#
_symmetry.space_group_name_H-M   'P 1'
#
loop_
_entity.id
_entity.type
_entity.pdbx_description
1 polymer ?
#
loop_
_entity_poly.entity_id
_entity_poly.type
_entity_poly.pdbx_seq_one_letter_code
_entity_poly.pdbx_strand_id
1 'polypeptide(L)'
;MSDNNDYSDERSIDDDLEFERAQELALKRLVTGLVPEEDTLNMGPVESVARIVDRIDKIAEENERLRERVGKLEAELNPNPDSKPYKELSRDEKVQKLREYLVTMASSRHSGKFAMEYNNVVALFDGQPSPGHAYDLMEIAGNADGFAFKEFDDRTNQLRVNLDDVNDETLFHAANNGVSEVEG
;
A
#
# COMPACT_ATOMS: atom_id res chain seq x y z
N MET A 1 10.21 8.27 -51.28
CA MET A 1 10.24 7.62 -49.96
C MET A 1 11.47 6.75 -49.93
N SER A 2 12.46 7.16 -49.14
CA SER A 2 13.40 6.29 -48.44
C SER A 2 14.21 7.23 -47.55
N ASP A 3 13.89 7.16 -46.26
CA ASP A 3 14.42 8.01 -45.21
C ASP A 3 15.93 7.86 -45.09
N ASN A 4 16.60 9.01 -44.96
CA ASN A 4 18.00 9.10 -44.60
C ASN A 4 18.19 8.48 -43.22
N ASN A 5 18.95 7.38 -43.17
CA ASN A 5 19.37 6.70 -41.97
C ASN A 5 20.41 7.56 -41.24
N ASP A 6 19.93 8.51 -40.43
CA ASP A 6 20.67 9.57 -39.70
C ASP A 6 21.53 9.05 -38.52
N TYR A 7 21.86 7.74 -38.52
CA TYR A 7 22.52 7.06 -37.40
C TYR A 7 23.62 6.08 -37.84
N SER A 8 24.08 6.16 -39.10
CA SER A 8 25.19 5.30 -39.56
C SER A 8 26.53 5.67 -38.93
N ASP A 9 26.75 6.96 -38.69
CA ASP A 9 28.01 7.47 -38.15
C ASP A 9 28.15 7.20 -36.65
N GLU A 10 27.03 7.12 -35.92
CA GLU A 10 27.02 6.80 -34.48
C GLU A 10 27.33 5.32 -34.22
N ARG A 11 26.86 4.40 -35.07
CA ARG A 11 27.20 2.96 -34.96
C ARG A 11 28.69 2.69 -35.24
N SER A 12 29.35 3.53 -36.03
CA SER A 12 30.79 3.43 -36.29
C SER A 12 31.64 3.84 -35.08
N ILE A 13 31.12 4.66 -34.17
CA ILE A 13 31.83 5.08 -32.97
C ILE A 13 31.74 4.00 -31.88
N ASP A 14 30.65 3.22 -31.86
CA ASP A 14 30.46 2.10 -30.94
C ASP A 14 31.36 0.89 -31.25
N ASP A 15 31.76 0.68 -32.51
CA ASP A 15 32.63 -0.45 -32.89
C ASP A 15 34.13 -0.25 -32.53
N ASP A 16 34.56 1.01 -32.31
CA ASP A 16 35.98 1.36 -32.03
C ASP A 16 36.25 1.86 -30.59
N LEU A 17 35.20 2.03 -29.78
CA LEU A 17 35.36 2.23 -28.34
C LEU A 17 35.72 0.88 -27.72
N GLU A 18 37.03 0.61 -27.58
CA GLU A 18 37.56 -0.51 -26.81
C GLU A 18 36.69 -0.72 -25.56
N PHE A 19 36.03 -1.88 -25.49
CA PHE A 19 35.05 -2.25 -24.48
C PHE A 19 35.43 -1.81 -23.04
N GLU A 20 36.72 -1.82 -22.74
CA GLU A 20 37.32 -1.35 -21.49
C GLU A 20 37.10 0.14 -21.21
N ARG A 21 37.25 1.02 -22.22
CA ARG A 21 36.97 2.47 -22.10
C ARG A 21 35.47 2.75 -21.96
N ALA A 22 34.63 1.96 -22.62
CA ALA A 22 33.18 2.08 -22.47
C ALA A 22 32.74 1.69 -21.04
N GLN A 23 33.32 0.62 -20.48
CA GLN A 23 33.09 0.24 -19.09
C GLN A 23 33.60 1.30 -18.09
N GLU A 24 34.77 1.88 -18.35
CA GLU A 24 35.35 2.94 -17.52
C GLU A 24 34.45 4.19 -17.51
N LEU A 25 33.95 4.61 -18.67
CA LEU A 25 33.01 5.73 -18.81
C LEU A 25 31.67 5.46 -18.11
N ALA A 26 31.14 4.25 -18.23
CA ALA A 26 29.92 3.83 -17.56
C ALA A 26 30.08 3.84 -16.03
N LEU A 27 31.18 3.29 -15.52
CA LEU A 27 31.51 3.29 -14.09
C LEU A 27 31.68 4.72 -13.58
N LYS A 28 32.40 5.57 -14.32
CA LYS A 28 32.62 6.98 -13.96
C LYS A 28 31.30 7.75 -13.91
N ARG A 29 30.40 7.56 -14.88
CA ARG A 29 29.06 8.16 -14.85
C ARG A 29 28.23 7.67 -13.67
N LEU A 30 28.24 6.36 -13.39
CA LEU A 30 27.52 5.76 -12.26
C LEU A 30 28.00 6.36 -10.92
N VAL A 31 29.33 6.41 -10.73
CA VAL A 31 29.95 6.96 -9.53
C VAL A 31 29.62 8.45 -9.38
N THR A 32 29.71 9.24 -10.45
CA THR A 32 29.41 10.68 -10.41
C THR A 32 27.92 10.96 -10.14
N GLY A 33 27.02 10.06 -10.55
CA GLY A 33 25.58 10.19 -10.27
C GLY A 33 25.15 9.77 -8.87
N LEU A 34 25.95 8.96 -8.17
CA LEU A 34 25.65 8.43 -6.84
C LEU A 34 26.38 9.17 -5.70
N VAL A 35 27.46 9.87 -6.00
CA VAL A 35 28.22 10.68 -5.04
C VAL A 35 27.68 12.13 -5.10
N PRO A 36 27.33 12.75 -3.96
CA PRO A 36 26.97 14.17 -3.94
C PRO A 36 28.10 15.03 -4.49
N GLU A 37 27.79 16.07 -5.27
CA GLU A 37 28.79 16.90 -5.97
C GLU A 37 29.93 17.39 -5.06
N GLU A 38 29.64 17.64 -3.77
CA GLU A 38 30.62 18.08 -2.75
C GLU A 38 31.76 17.08 -2.49
N ASP A 39 31.58 15.79 -2.72
CA ASP A 39 32.58 14.74 -2.45
C ASP A 39 33.40 14.36 -3.70
N THR A 40 33.07 14.84 -4.90
CA THR A 40 33.63 14.30 -6.17
C THR A 40 34.97 14.89 -6.61
N LEU A 41 35.47 15.95 -5.95
CA LEU A 41 36.57 16.75 -6.51
C LEU A 41 37.99 16.20 -6.26
N ASN A 42 38.17 15.09 -5.52
CA ASN A 42 39.53 14.62 -5.20
C ASN A 42 39.71 13.12 -4.90
N MET A 43 38.73 12.27 -5.20
CA MET A 43 38.82 10.81 -4.96
C MET A 43 39.05 10.02 -6.25
N GLY A 44 39.89 8.99 -6.18
CA GLY A 44 40.08 8.05 -7.28
C GLY A 44 38.86 7.11 -7.44
N PRO A 45 38.64 6.49 -8.62
CA PRO A 45 37.44 5.69 -8.89
C PRO A 45 37.16 4.58 -7.88
N VAL A 46 38.22 3.91 -7.41
CA VAL A 46 38.12 2.81 -6.43
C VAL A 46 37.69 3.34 -5.06
N GLU A 47 38.23 4.48 -4.65
CA GLU A 47 37.89 5.13 -3.37
C GLU A 47 36.45 5.65 -3.38
N SER A 48 35.99 6.19 -4.51
CA SER A 48 34.61 6.60 -4.69
C SER A 48 33.63 5.42 -4.61
N VAL A 49 33.96 4.28 -5.25
CA VAL A 49 33.14 3.07 -5.16
C VAL A 49 33.08 2.53 -3.73
N ALA A 50 34.22 2.48 -3.02
CA ALA A 50 34.25 2.04 -1.63
C ALA A 50 33.35 2.92 -0.73
N ARG A 51 33.39 4.25 -0.87
CA ARG A 51 32.49 5.15 -0.15
C ARG A 51 31.03 4.97 -0.50
N ILE A 52 30.71 4.71 -1.76
CA ILE A 52 29.32 4.44 -2.18
C ILE A 52 28.83 3.18 -1.49
N VAL A 53 29.64 2.11 -1.46
CA VAL A 53 29.30 0.86 -0.76
C VAL A 53 29.07 1.11 0.72
N ASP A 54 30.00 1.78 1.41
CA ASP A 54 29.85 2.14 2.84
C ASP A 54 28.58 2.97 3.11
N ARG A 55 28.18 3.82 2.16
CA ARG A 55 26.98 4.63 2.25
C ARG A 55 25.72 3.82 2.00
N ILE A 56 25.73 2.90 1.03
CA ILE A 56 24.63 1.97 0.77
C ILE A 56 24.39 1.14 2.02
N ASP A 57 25.44 0.61 2.64
CA ASP A 57 25.33 -0.19 3.85
C ASP A 57 24.70 0.62 5.00
N LYS A 58 25.17 1.85 5.23
CA LYS A 58 24.57 2.76 6.23
C LYS A 58 23.11 3.09 5.94
N ILE A 59 22.76 3.32 4.68
CA ILE A 59 21.38 3.60 4.26
C ILE A 59 20.50 2.36 4.43
N ALA A 60 21.05 1.16 4.17
CA ALA A 60 20.34 -0.10 4.36
C ALA A 60 20.06 -0.34 5.86
N GLU A 61 21.07 -0.19 6.72
CA GLU A 61 20.94 -0.28 8.17
C GLU A 61 19.92 0.74 8.72
N GLU A 62 19.97 1.99 8.23
CA GLU A 62 19.01 3.02 8.65
C GLU A 62 17.60 2.72 8.16
N ASN A 63 17.43 2.22 6.94
CA ASN A 63 16.13 1.78 6.43
C ASN A 63 15.56 0.64 7.24
N GLU A 64 16.37 -0.35 7.61
CA GLU A 64 15.93 -1.46 8.46
C GLU A 64 15.46 -0.95 9.83
N ARG A 65 16.26 -0.09 10.48
CA ARG A 65 15.90 0.55 11.75
C ARG A 65 14.63 1.40 11.65
N LEU A 66 14.48 2.16 10.56
CA LEU A 66 13.30 2.99 10.33
C LEU A 66 12.06 2.12 10.10
N ARG A 67 12.17 1.04 9.33
CA ARG A 67 11.08 0.08 9.13
C ARG A 67 10.67 -0.60 10.44
N GLU A 68 11.63 -1.03 11.26
CA GLU A 68 11.35 -1.60 12.58
C GLU A 68 10.64 -0.58 13.48
N ARG A 69 11.12 0.66 13.50
CA ARG A 69 10.54 1.73 14.32
C ARG A 69 9.17 2.15 13.84
N VAL A 70 8.94 2.20 12.52
CA VAL A 70 7.63 2.44 11.92
C VAL A 70 6.70 1.30 12.31
N GLY A 71 7.08 0.04 12.12
CA GLY A 71 6.25 -1.11 12.51
C GLY A 71 5.91 -1.12 14.01
N LYS A 72 6.86 -0.75 14.87
CA LYS A 72 6.61 -0.60 16.31
C LYS A 72 5.64 0.55 16.62
N LEU A 73 5.84 1.71 16.01
CA LEU A 73 4.95 2.86 16.21
C LEU A 73 3.56 2.60 15.64
N GLU A 74 3.45 1.93 14.51
CA GLU A 74 2.19 1.47 13.93
C GLU A 74 1.49 0.48 14.85
N ALA A 75 2.23 -0.45 15.49
CA ALA A 75 1.67 -1.35 16.50
C ALA A 75 1.22 -0.62 17.80
N GLU A 76 1.90 0.46 18.19
CA GLU A 76 1.54 1.27 19.36
C GLU A 76 0.36 2.23 19.08
N LEU A 77 0.28 2.81 17.88
CA LEU A 77 -0.78 3.73 17.45
C LEU A 77 -2.04 3.00 16.98
N ASN A 78 -1.89 1.81 16.42
CA ASN A 78 -2.95 0.93 15.95
C ASN A 78 -2.76 -0.48 16.56
N PRO A 79 -3.06 -0.67 17.87
CA PRO A 79 -3.29 -2.01 18.36
C PRO A 79 -4.44 -2.56 17.53
N ASN A 80 -4.18 -3.64 16.79
CA ASN A 80 -5.08 -4.35 15.88
C ASN A 80 -6.57 -4.00 16.13
N PRO A 81 -7.36 -3.50 15.16
CA PRO A 81 -8.77 -3.17 15.37
C PRO A 81 -9.62 -4.36 15.86
N ASP A 82 -9.08 -5.59 15.82
CA ASP A 82 -9.64 -6.79 16.48
C ASP A 82 -9.30 -6.96 17.97
N SER A 83 -8.36 -6.17 18.51
CA SER A 83 -7.93 -6.24 19.91
C SER A 83 -8.76 -5.39 20.87
N LYS A 84 -9.41 -4.32 20.37
CA LYS A 84 -10.28 -3.48 21.21
C LYS A 84 -11.66 -4.14 21.35
N PRO A 85 -12.14 -4.41 22.57
CA PRO A 85 -13.48 -4.93 22.76
C PRO A 85 -14.52 -3.92 22.27
N TYR A 86 -15.67 -4.40 21.78
CA TYR A 86 -16.76 -3.58 21.23
C TYR A 86 -17.13 -2.33 22.04
N LYS A 87 -17.03 -2.41 23.38
CA LYS A 87 -17.36 -1.32 24.31
C LYS A 87 -16.34 -0.17 24.30
N GLU A 88 -15.10 -0.44 23.92
CA GLU A 88 -14.02 0.54 23.86
C GLU A 88 -13.91 1.20 22.48
N LEU A 89 -14.50 0.58 21.45
CA LEU A 89 -14.60 1.19 20.13
C LEU A 89 -15.53 2.41 20.19
N SER A 90 -15.02 3.53 19.72
CA SER A 90 -15.82 4.70 19.35
C SER A 90 -16.80 4.35 18.24
N ARG A 91 -17.80 5.22 18.03
CA ARG A 91 -18.78 5.02 16.95
C ARG A 91 -18.11 4.99 15.58
N ASP A 92 -17.12 5.86 15.36
CA ASP A 92 -16.44 5.96 14.07
C ASP A 92 -15.54 4.74 13.82
N GLU A 93 -14.86 4.23 14.84
CA GLU A 93 -14.09 2.97 14.73
C GLU A 93 -15.00 1.77 14.41
N LYS A 94 -16.22 1.72 14.95
CA LYS A 94 -17.20 0.66 14.61
C LYS A 94 -17.65 0.75 13.15
N VAL A 95 -17.90 1.96 12.67
CA VAL A 95 -18.28 2.20 11.27
C VAL A 95 -17.13 1.84 10.33
N GLN A 96 -15.91 2.22 10.69
CA GLN A 96 -14.70 1.88 9.95
C GLN A 96 -14.54 0.37 9.83
N LYS A 97 -14.66 -0.36 10.95
CA LYS A 97 -14.58 -1.82 10.99
C LYS A 97 -15.64 -2.51 10.11
N LEU A 98 -16.85 -1.95 10.05
CA LEU A 98 -17.89 -2.44 9.13
C LEU A 98 -17.50 -2.25 7.66
N ARG A 99 -16.96 -1.09 7.29
CA ARG A 99 -16.53 -0.80 5.92
C ARG A 99 -15.35 -1.67 5.50
N GLU A 100 -14.36 -1.83 6.37
CA GLU A 100 -13.22 -2.73 6.15
C GLU A 100 -13.69 -4.17 5.94
N TYR A 101 -14.59 -4.67 6.78
CA TYR A 101 -15.16 -6.01 6.60
C TYR A 101 -15.89 -6.16 5.25
N LEU A 102 -16.71 -5.19 4.86
CA LEU A 102 -17.41 -5.20 3.57
C LEU A 102 -16.43 -5.22 2.40
N VAL A 103 -15.40 -4.37 2.44
CA VAL A 103 -14.38 -4.27 1.39
C VAL A 103 -13.61 -5.58 1.29
N THR A 104 -13.12 -6.14 2.40
CA THR A 104 -12.43 -7.44 2.43
C THR A 104 -13.30 -8.55 1.83
N MET A 105 -14.58 -8.61 2.21
CA MET A 105 -15.51 -9.60 1.68
C MET A 105 -15.91 -9.36 0.22
N ALA A 106 -15.89 -8.12 -0.26
CA ALA A 106 -16.11 -7.79 -1.66
C ALA A 106 -14.88 -8.10 -2.52
N SER A 107 -13.67 -7.86 -2.01
CA SER A 107 -12.40 -8.10 -2.69
C SER A 107 -12.15 -9.59 -2.93
N SER A 108 -12.63 -10.44 -2.02
CA SER A 108 -12.60 -11.90 -2.22
C SER A 108 -13.59 -12.42 -3.27
N ARG A 109 -14.47 -11.57 -3.82
CA ARG A 109 -15.49 -11.96 -4.81
C ARG A 109 -15.16 -11.38 -6.19
N HIS A 110 -15.32 -12.20 -7.22
CA HIS A 110 -15.16 -11.75 -8.62
C HIS A 110 -16.07 -10.60 -9.03
N SER A 111 -17.21 -10.40 -8.35
CA SER A 111 -18.15 -9.32 -8.65
C SER A 111 -17.75 -7.98 -8.04
N GLY A 112 -16.74 -7.92 -7.16
CA GLY A 112 -16.37 -6.70 -6.42
C GLY A 112 -17.49 -6.14 -5.54
N LYS A 113 -18.47 -6.99 -5.18
CA LYS A 113 -19.71 -6.59 -4.51
C LYS A 113 -20.01 -7.50 -3.34
N PHE A 114 -20.36 -6.90 -2.21
CA PHE A 114 -20.77 -7.61 -1.02
C PHE A 114 -21.95 -6.91 -0.33
N ALA A 115 -22.75 -7.70 0.37
CA ALA A 115 -23.90 -7.22 1.12
C ALA A 115 -23.96 -7.96 2.45
N MET A 116 -24.28 -7.25 3.51
CA MET A 116 -24.43 -7.81 4.85
C MET A 116 -25.73 -7.36 5.51
N GLU A 117 -26.30 -8.26 6.31
CA GLU A 117 -27.52 -8.01 7.07
C GLU A 117 -27.20 -7.80 8.55
N TYR A 118 -28.22 -7.41 9.33
CA TYR A 118 -28.13 -7.26 10.78
C TYR A 118 -27.40 -8.43 11.48
N ASN A 119 -27.74 -9.68 11.13
CA ASN A 119 -27.13 -10.85 11.76
C ASN A 119 -25.61 -10.93 11.50
N ASN A 120 -25.14 -10.45 10.36
CA ASN A 120 -23.71 -10.42 10.04
C ASN A 120 -23.01 -9.34 10.84
N VAL A 121 -23.66 -8.19 11.07
CA VAL A 121 -23.14 -7.12 11.93
C VAL A 121 -23.02 -7.61 13.37
N VAL A 122 -24.03 -8.35 13.85
CA VAL A 122 -24.02 -8.93 15.20
C VAL A 122 -22.91 -9.97 15.33
N ALA A 123 -22.71 -10.80 14.30
CA ALA A 123 -21.62 -11.77 14.29
C ALA A 123 -20.25 -11.10 14.27
N LEU A 124 -20.07 -10.00 13.54
CA LEU A 124 -18.82 -9.24 13.46
C LEU A 124 -18.39 -8.65 14.82
N PHE A 125 -19.36 -8.36 15.69
CA PHE A 125 -19.13 -7.75 17.00
C PHE A 125 -19.52 -8.68 18.16
N ASP A 126 -19.36 -9.99 17.97
CA ASP A 126 -19.50 -11.01 19.03
C ASP A 126 -20.84 -10.96 19.80
N GLY A 127 -21.96 -10.79 19.09
CA GLY A 127 -23.28 -10.72 19.71
C GLY A 127 -23.69 -9.32 20.19
N GLN A 128 -22.88 -8.29 19.92
CA GLN A 128 -23.24 -6.87 20.00
C GLN A 128 -23.42 -6.33 18.56
N PRO A 129 -24.02 -5.16 18.28
CA PRO A 129 -24.76 -4.21 19.12
C PRO A 129 -26.20 -4.66 19.45
N SER A 130 -26.97 -3.81 20.15
CA SER A 130 -28.44 -3.92 20.16
C SER A 130 -29.04 -3.67 18.76
N PRO A 131 -30.27 -4.16 18.45
CA PRO A 131 -30.86 -4.03 17.12
C PRO A 131 -30.88 -2.60 16.57
N GLY A 132 -31.35 -1.64 17.36
CA GLY A 132 -31.39 -0.23 16.95
C GLY A 132 -29.99 0.32 16.66
N HIS A 133 -29.03 0.04 17.55
CA HIS A 133 -27.68 0.55 17.37
C HIS A 133 -26.95 -0.10 16.18
N ALA A 134 -27.25 -1.35 15.86
CA ALA A 134 -26.74 -2.00 14.66
C ALA A 134 -27.27 -1.32 13.39
N TYR A 135 -28.56 -0.99 13.33
CA TYR A 135 -29.11 -0.25 12.20
C TYR A 135 -28.53 1.15 12.07
N ASP A 136 -28.33 1.87 13.18
CA ASP A 136 -27.65 3.18 13.16
C ASP A 136 -26.25 3.07 12.56
N LEU A 137 -25.47 2.06 12.98
CA LEU A 137 -24.12 1.83 12.45
C LEU A 137 -24.14 1.46 10.97
N MET A 138 -25.10 0.64 10.53
CA MET A 138 -25.25 0.28 9.12
C MET A 138 -25.63 1.48 8.27
N GLU A 139 -26.53 2.33 8.74
CA GLU A 139 -26.93 3.56 8.07
C GLU A 139 -25.75 4.53 7.91
N ILE A 140 -24.99 4.77 8.99
CA ILE A 140 -23.82 5.65 8.95
C ILE A 140 -22.75 5.07 8.01
N ALA A 141 -22.50 3.76 8.08
CA ALA A 141 -21.56 3.09 7.18
C ALA A 141 -21.97 3.23 5.72
N GLY A 142 -23.27 3.11 5.44
CA GLY A 142 -23.89 3.22 4.11
C GLY A 142 -23.89 4.62 3.50
N ASN A 143 -23.57 5.67 4.26
CA ASN A 143 -23.52 7.05 3.77
C ASN A 143 -22.17 7.45 3.13
N ALA A 144 -21.22 6.51 2.98
CA ALA A 144 -19.94 6.76 2.30
C ALA A 144 -19.97 6.35 0.83
N ASP A 145 -19.03 6.90 0.05
CA ASP A 145 -18.86 6.61 -1.37
C ASP A 145 -18.63 5.10 -1.60
N GLY A 146 -19.42 4.52 -2.51
CA GLY A 146 -19.41 3.10 -2.82
C GLY A 146 -20.14 2.20 -1.81
N PHE A 147 -20.69 2.77 -0.74
CA PHE A 147 -21.53 2.06 0.23
C PHE A 147 -23.00 2.44 0.07
N ALA A 148 -23.90 1.55 0.50
CA ALA A 148 -25.33 1.85 0.53
C ALA A 148 -26.05 1.01 1.61
N PHE A 149 -26.87 1.67 2.42
CA PHE A 149 -27.82 1.02 3.32
C PHE A 149 -29.23 1.19 2.77
N LYS A 150 -29.88 0.08 2.37
CA LYS A 150 -31.23 0.11 1.81
C LYS A 150 -32.03 -1.14 2.19
N GLU A 151 -33.34 -0.95 2.26
CA GLU A 151 -34.32 -2.05 2.26
C GLU A 151 -34.29 -2.74 0.90
N PHE A 152 -34.45 -4.06 0.89
CA PHE A 152 -34.40 -4.84 -0.34
C PHE A 152 -35.62 -5.74 -0.49
N ASP A 153 -36.54 -5.36 -1.37
CA ASP A 153 -37.57 -6.23 -1.96
C ASP A 153 -38.27 -7.14 -0.93
N ASP A 154 -38.96 -6.51 0.04
CA ASP A 154 -39.64 -7.13 1.20
C ASP A 154 -38.73 -7.93 2.16
N ARG A 155 -37.41 -7.71 2.14
CA ARG A 155 -36.42 -8.33 3.05
C ARG A 155 -35.80 -7.32 4.02
N THR A 156 -35.10 -7.89 5.00
CA THR A 156 -34.28 -7.18 5.99
C THR A 156 -33.33 -6.16 5.37
N ASN A 157 -33.17 -5.02 6.03
CA ASN A 157 -32.25 -3.96 5.60
C ASN A 157 -30.83 -4.49 5.42
N GLN A 158 -30.18 -4.11 4.31
CA GLN A 158 -28.84 -4.56 3.96
C GLN A 158 -27.90 -3.38 3.78
N LEU A 159 -26.68 -3.55 4.29
CA LEU A 159 -25.55 -2.68 4.02
C LEU A 159 -24.71 -3.31 2.90
N ARG A 160 -24.40 -2.53 1.86
CA ARG A 160 -23.78 -2.99 0.62
C ARG A 160 -22.53 -2.18 0.31
N VAL A 161 -21.62 -2.81 -0.44
CA VAL A 161 -20.47 -2.15 -1.05
C VAL A 161 -20.35 -2.55 -2.51
N ASN A 162 -19.94 -1.59 -3.34
CA ASN A 162 -19.46 -1.80 -4.69
C ASN A 162 -18.03 -1.23 -4.78
N LEU A 163 -17.01 -2.09 -4.92
CA LEU A 163 -15.61 -1.66 -4.86
C LEU A 163 -15.24 -0.66 -5.95
N ASP A 164 -15.87 -0.76 -7.12
CA ASP A 164 -15.64 0.16 -8.24
C ASP A 164 -16.02 1.62 -7.90
N ASP A 165 -16.89 1.80 -6.91
CA ASP A 165 -17.42 3.09 -6.49
C ASP A 165 -16.79 3.58 -5.16
N VAL A 166 -15.88 2.79 -4.55
CA VAL A 166 -15.23 3.15 -3.27
C VAL A 166 -14.02 4.05 -3.56
N ASN A 167 -14.07 5.28 -3.02
CA ASN A 167 -13.03 6.30 -3.24
C ASN A 167 -12.08 6.48 -2.05
N ASP A 168 -12.00 5.50 -1.15
CA ASP A 168 -11.15 5.55 0.04
C ASP A 168 -10.00 4.53 -0.07
N GLU A 169 -8.82 5.00 -0.43
CA GLU A 169 -7.60 4.19 -0.60
C GLU A 169 -7.18 3.48 0.71
N THR A 170 -7.51 4.03 1.88
CA THR A 170 -7.12 3.46 3.18
C THR A 170 -7.81 2.12 3.45
N LEU A 171 -9.04 1.94 2.96
CA LEU A 171 -9.80 0.70 3.10
C LEU A 171 -9.20 -0.45 2.29
N PHE A 172 -8.60 -0.16 1.14
CA PHE A 172 -7.95 -1.17 0.31
C PHE A 172 -6.62 -1.64 0.92
N HIS A 173 -5.87 -0.75 1.57
CA HIS A 173 -4.66 -1.11 2.31
C HIS A 173 -4.98 -1.99 3.54
N ALA A 174 -6.02 -1.63 4.30
CA ALA A 174 -6.46 -2.41 5.46
C ALA A 174 -6.94 -3.83 5.06
N ALA A 175 -7.71 -3.94 3.97
CA ALA A 175 -8.22 -5.22 3.49
C ALA A 175 -7.11 -6.19 3.05
N ASN A 176 -6.04 -5.70 2.42
CA ASN A 176 -4.93 -6.54 1.99
C ASN A 176 -4.06 -7.03 3.17
N ASN A 177 -3.94 -6.22 4.23
CA ASN A 177 -3.19 -6.61 5.42
C ASN A 177 -3.92 -7.67 6.26
N GLY A 178 -5.26 -7.61 6.34
CA GLY A 178 -6.07 -8.61 7.05
C GLY A 178 -6.05 -10.02 6.43
N VAL A 179 -5.75 -10.13 5.12
CA VAL A 179 -5.59 -11.44 4.43
C VAL A 179 -4.22 -12.06 4.70
N SER A 180 -3.22 -11.24 5.03
CA SER A 180 -1.84 -11.67 5.19
C SER A 180 -1.54 -12.31 6.56
N GLU A 181 -2.38 -12.08 7.58
CA GLU A 181 -2.20 -12.61 8.94
C GLU A 181 -2.85 -13.99 9.17
N VAL A 182 -3.56 -14.57 8.19
CA VAL A 182 -4.26 -15.86 8.33
C VAL A 182 -3.45 -17.04 7.78
N GLU A 183 -2.34 -16.79 7.09
CA GLU A 183 -1.36 -17.81 6.68
C GLU A 183 0.03 -17.50 7.28
N GLY A 184 0.22 -17.87 8.55
CA GLY A 184 1.49 -17.84 9.27
C GLY A 184 1.54 -18.85 10.39
#